data_AF-A0AAI9FTE0-F1
#
_entry.id   AF-A0AAI9FTE0-F1
#
_cell.length_a   1.000
_cell.length_b   1.000
_cell.length_c   1.000
_cell.angle_alpha   90.00
_cell.angle_beta   90.00
_cell.angle_gamma   90.00
#
_symmetry.space_group_name_H-M   'P 1'
#
loop_
_entity.id
_entity.type
_entity.pdbx_description
1 polymer ?
#
loop_
_entity_poly.entity_id
_entity_poly.type
_entity_poly.pdbx_seq_one_letter_code
_entity_poly.pdbx_strand_id
1 'polypeptide(L)'
;MNHERNSDVLYAAANTARELENSGIEILGLHSNGRRAVLILDRPPTMVGGHLKRRQPNGSGGQDRVMAAEYQGVQLEWTQRPPVLREVAHG
;
A
#
# COMPACT_ATOMS: atom_id res chain seq x y z
N MET A 1 7.78 -0.80 -29.28
CA MET A 1 7.70 0.36 -28.37
C MET A 1 6.69 0.22 -27.22
N ASN A 2 5.45 -0.29 -27.38
CA ASN A 2 4.52 -0.43 -26.24
C ASN A 2 4.73 -1.70 -25.39
N HIS A 3 5.25 -2.78 -25.98
CA HIS A 3 5.54 -4.04 -25.27
C HIS A 3 6.75 -3.94 -24.33
N GLU A 4 7.80 -3.21 -24.73
CA GLU A 4 9.03 -3.04 -23.94
C GLU A 4 8.75 -2.28 -22.63
N ARG A 5 8.02 -1.16 -22.70
CA ARG A 5 7.61 -0.41 -21.50
C ARG A 5 6.75 -1.22 -20.53
N ASN A 6 5.87 -2.08 -21.05
CA ASN A 6 5.03 -2.92 -20.19
C ASN A 6 5.88 -3.99 -19.47
N SER A 7 6.83 -4.59 -20.19
CA SER A 7 7.79 -5.53 -19.62
C SER A 7 8.63 -4.88 -18.51
N ASP A 8 9.12 -3.65 -18.72
CA ASP A 8 9.94 -2.94 -17.72
C ASP A 8 9.15 -2.65 -16.43
N VAL A 9 7.88 -2.25 -16.57
CA VAL A 9 7.00 -1.97 -15.42
C VAL A 9 6.67 -3.22 -14.63
N LEU A 10 6.35 -4.33 -15.31
CA LEU A 10 6.08 -5.60 -14.66
C LEU A 10 7.33 -6.16 -13.98
N TYR A 11 8.50 -5.99 -14.62
CA TYR A 11 9.78 -6.39 -14.05
C TYR A 11 10.12 -5.59 -12.79
N ALA A 12 9.94 -4.27 -12.80
CA ALA A 12 10.12 -3.42 -11.63
C ALA A 12 9.17 -3.80 -10.50
N ALA A 13 7.89 -4.08 -10.81
CA ALA A 13 6.91 -4.52 -9.83
C ALA A 13 7.26 -5.88 -9.22
N ALA A 14 7.70 -6.85 -10.02
CA ALA A 14 8.08 -8.17 -9.55
C ALA A 14 9.32 -8.12 -8.64
N ASN A 15 10.33 -7.33 -9.01
CA ASN A 15 11.53 -7.14 -8.18
C ASN A 15 11.20 -6.46 -6.86
N THR A 16 10.37 -5.40 -6.91
CA THR A 16 9.96 -4.68 -5.70
C THR A 16 9.12 -5.58 -4.78
N ALA A 17 8.19 -6.36 -5.34
CA ALA A 17 7.41 -7.33 -4.59
C ALA A 17 8.31 -8.33 -3.86
N ARG A 18 9.30 -8.90 -4.57
CA ARG A 18 10.25 -9.85 -3.98
C ARG A 18 11.12 -9.23 -2.88
N GLU A 19 11.55 -7.98 -3.06
CA GLU A 19 12.26 -7.23 -2.01
C GLU A 19 11.42 -7.06 -0.75
N LEU A 20 10.16 -6.66 -0.91
CA LEU A 20 9.22 -6.48 0.20
C LEU A 20 8.91 -7.80 0.91
N GLU A 21 8.68 -8.88 0.16
CA GLU A 21 8.47 -10.23 0.71
C GLU A 21 9.69 -10.72 1.50
N ASN A 22 10.90 -10.48 1.00
CA ASN A 22 12.14 -10.80 1.74
C ASN A 22 12.28 -10.00 3.05
N SER A 23 11.64 -8.84 3.16
CA SER A 23 11.53 -8.05 4.39
C SER A 23 10.33 -8.46 5.30
N GLY A 24 9.61 -9.50 4.89
CA GLY A 24 8.45 -10.05 5.58
C GLY A 24 7.15 -9.26 5.38
N ILE A 25 7.05 -8.44 4.34
CA ILE A 25 5.82 -7.71 3.99
C ILE A 25 5.06 -8.55 2.97
N GLU A 26 3.78 -8.76 3.20
CA GLU A 26 2.94 -9.54 2.30
C GLU A 26 2.33 -8.63 1.22
N ILE A 27 2.39 -9.10 -0.04
CA ILE A 27 1.72 -8.45 -1.16
C ILE A 27 0.29 -8.99 -1.27
N LEU A 28 -0.68 -8.18 -0.84
CA LEU A 28 -2.11 -8.50 -0.90
C LEU A 28 -2.68 -8.41 -2.33
N GLY A 29 -2.02 -7.67 -3.22
CA GLY A 29 -2.45 -7.56 -4.61
C GLY A 29 -1.61 -6.62 -5.44
N LEU A 30 -1.78 -6.73 -6.75
CA LEU A 30 -1.13 -5.91 -7.77
C LEU A 30 -2.20 -5.39 -8.75
N HIS A 31 -2.18 -4.10 -9.04
CA HIS A 31 -2.97 -3.51 -10.11
C HIS A 31 -2.22 -2.37 -10.81
N SER A 32 -2.72 -1.91 -11.95
CA SER A 32 -2.22 -0.70 -12.62
C SER A 32 -3.20 0.45 -12.41
N ASN A 33 -2.70 1.64 -12.10
CA ASN A 33 -3.51 2.85 -11.99
C ASN A 33 -3.51 3.72 -13.27
N GLY A 34 -3.06 3.16 -14.39
CA GLY A 34 -2.92 3.87 -15.67
C GLY A 34 -1.64 4.68 -15.82
N ARG A 35 -0.87 4.88 -14.73
CA ARG A 35 0.44 5.55 -14.76
C ARG A 35 1.57 4.64 -14.29
N ARG A 36 1.34 3.83 -13.26
CA ARG A 36 2.32 2.92 -12.66
C ARG A 36 1.64 1.68 -12.08
N ALA A 37 2.44 0.64 -11.87
CA ALA A 37 2.04 -0.50 -11.07
C ALA A 37 1.84 -0.07 -9.61
N VAL A 38 0.84 -0.67 -8.96
CA VAL A 38 0.46 -0.43 -7.58
C VAL A 38 0.46 -1.77 -6.84
N LEU A 39 1.30 -1.87 -5.81
CA LEU A 39 1.36 -3.00 -4.89
C LEU A 39 0.58 -2.67 -3.62
N ILE A 40 -0.34 -3.54 -3.24
CA ILE A 40 -1.10 -3.43 -1.98
C ILE A 40 -0.39 -4.30 -0.94
N LEU A 41 -0.07 -3.70 0.20
CA LEU A 41 0.69 -4.31 1.29
C LEU A 41 -0.19 -4.55 2.51
N ASP A 42 0.13 -5.59 3.27
CA ASP A 42 -0.51 -5.89 4.56
C ASP A 42 -0.21 -4.86 5.65
N ARG A 43 1.01 -4.32 5.63
CA ARG A 43 1.53 -3.41 6.66
C ARG A 43 2.39 -2.29 6.07
N PRO A 44 2.59 -1.18 6.80
CA PRO A 44 3.48 -0.12 6.36
C PRO A 44 4.92 -0.63 6.14
N PRO A 45 5.52 -0.33 4.98
CA PRO A 45 6.94 -0.60 4.76
C PRO A 45 7.80 0.33 5.63
N THR A 46 8.86 -0.20 6.23
CA THR A 46 9.74 0.57 7.13
C THR A 46 10.73 1.46 6.38
N MET A 47 10.96 1.21 5.08
CA MET A 47 11.91 1.92 4.24
C MET A 47 11.36 3.24 3.65
N VAL A 48 10.04 3.46 3.66
CA VAL A 48 9.43 4.65 3.06
C VAL A 48 8.31 5.23 3.91
N GLY A 49 8.25 6.55 3.98
CA GLY A 49 7.12 7.28 4.56
C GLY A 49 5.95 7.38 3.57
N GLY A 50 4.75 7.02 4.03
CA GLY A 50 3.52 7.16 3.23
C GLY A 50 2.82 8.50 3.43
N HIS A 51 2.12 8.97 2.40
CA HIS A 51 1.16 10.06 2.49
C HIS A 51 -0.28 9.52 2.49
N LEU A 52 -1.21 10.27 3.07
CA LEU A 52 -2.62 9.90 3.07
C LEU A 52 -3.18 10.03 1.65
N LYS A 53 -3.57 8.91 1.04
CA LYS A 53 -4.22 8.88 -0.28
C LYS A 53 -5.72 9.13 -0.16
N ARG A 54 -6.39 8.38 0.73
CA ARG A 54 -7.83 8.54 1.00
C ARG A 54 -8.21 8.01 2.37
N ARG A 55 -9.41 8.39 2.81
CA ARG A 55 -10.09 7.79 3.97
C ARG A 55 -11.23 6.92 3.46
N GLN A 56 -11.47 5.79 4.09
CA GLN A 56 -12.60 4.91 3.77
C GLN A 56 -13.31 4.46 5.04
N PRO A 57 -14.65 4.37 5.06
CA PRO A 57 -15.38 3.80 6.19
C PRO A 57 -14.90 2.39 6.50
N ASN A 58 -14.75 2.05 7.79
CA ASN A 58 -14.22 0.76 8.23
C ASN A 58 -15.29 -0.22 8.75
N GLY A 59 -16.58 0.12 8.60
CA GLY A 59 -17.69 -0.71 9.04
C GLY A 59 -17.97 -0.71 10.54
N SER A 60 -17.12 -0.09 11.36
CA SER A 60 -17.27 -0.01 12.83
C SER A 60 -17.52 1.43 13.33
N GLY A 61 -18.03 2.31 12.47
CA GLY A 61 -18.26 3.72 12.79
C GLY A 61 -17.01 4.60 12.71
N GLY A 62 -15.88 4.05 12.30
CA GLY A 62 -14.62 4.77 12.10
C GLY A 62 -14.20 4.90 10.63
N GLN A 63 -12.98 5.40 10.43
CA GLN A 63 -12.37 5.52 9.11
C GLN A 63 -10.97 4.93 9.10
N ASP A 64 -10.72 4.09 8.11
CA ASP A 64 -9.39 3.60 7.75
C ASP A 64 -8.69 4.61 6.85
N ARG A 65 -7.37 4.72 7.02
CA ARG A 65 -6.51 5.57 6.19
C ARG A 65 -5.80 4.70 5.17
N VAL A 66 -6.07 4.92 3.89
CA VAL A 66 -5.27 4.33 2.82
C VAL A 66 -4.08 5.24 2.59
N MET A 67 -2.90 4.71 2.84
CA MET A 67 -1.63 5.39 2.65
C MET A 67 -1.01 4.98 1.33
N ALA A 68 -0.21 5.86 0.74
CA ALA A 68 0.54 5.56 -0.47
C ALA A 68 1.98 6.10 -0.38
N ALA A 69 2.91 5.42 -1.03
CA ALA A 69 4.28 5.90 -1.24
C ALA A 69 4.76 5.51 -2.64
N GLU A 70 5.67 6.30 -3.20
CA GLU A 70 6.41 5.91 -4.40
C GLU A 70 7.71 5.23 -3.98
N TYR A 71 8.01 4.08 -4.58
CA TYR A 71 9.23 3.33 -4.31
C TYR A 71 9.68 2.62 -5.59
N GLN A 72 10.92 2.86 -6.02
CA GLN A 72 11.53 2.22 -7.19
C GLN A 72 10.64 2.20 -8.46
N GLY A 73 9.88 3.27 -8.70
CA GLY A 73 9.01 3.41 -9.87
C GLY A 73 7.62 2.74 -9.75
N VAL A 74 7.34 2.06 -8.64
CA VAL A 74 6.00 1.56 -8.31
C VAL A 74 5.34 2.38 -7.20
N GLN A 75 4.04 2.24 -7.07
CA GLN A 75 3.29 2.77 -5.95
C GLN A 75 3.03 1.67 -4.94
N LEU A 76 3.35 1.93 -3.68
CA LEU A 76 2.99 1.08 -2.56
C LEU A 76 1.75 1.65 -1.91
N GLU A 77 0.79 0.80 -1.57
CA GLU A 77 -0.42 1.17 -0.82
C GLU A 77 -0.65 0.24 0.36
N TRP A 78 -1.04 0.79 1.50
CA TRP A 78 -1.39 0.00 2.68
C TRP A 78 -2.49 0.69 3.47
N THR A 79 -3.20 -0.08 4.27
CA THR A 79 -4.27 0.45 5.13
C THR A 79 -3.76 0.62 6.56
N GLN A 80 -3.91 1.83 7.11
CA GLN A 80 -3.69 2.12 8.51
C GLN A 80 -5.04 2.28 9.22
N ARG A 81 -5.32 1.34 10.13
CA ARG A 81 -6.42 1.47 11.08
C ARG A 81 -5.98 2.38 12.23
N PRO A 82 -6.69 3.48 12.52
CA PRO A 82 -6.45 4.20 13.75
C PRO A 82 -6.74 3.27 14.95
N PRO A 83 -5.99 3.42 16.07
CA PRO A 83 -6.30 2.67 17.28
C PRO A 83 -7.75 2.99 17.71
N VAL A 84 -8.51 1.95 18.02
CA VAL A 84 -9.86 2.12 18.59
C VAL A 84 -9.66 2.68 19.99
N LEU A 85 -9.94 3.97 20.17
CA LEU A 85 -10.06 4.55 21.51
C LEU A 85 -11.27 3.89 22.15
N ARG A 86 -11.02 2.96 23.07
CA ARG A 86 -12.07 2.35 23.89
C ARG A 86 -12.55 3.43 24.84
N GLU A 87 -13.77 3.93 24.65
CA GLU A 87 -14.42 4.76 25.67
C GLU A 87 -14.48 3.94 26.97
N VAL A 88 -13.68 4.34 27.94
CA VAL A 88 -13.92 3.97 29.34
C VAL A 88 -15.06 4.87 29.80
N ALA A 89 -16.25 4.29 29.95
CA ALA A 89 -17.37 4.95 30.61
C ALA A 89 -16.92 5.29 32.04
N HIS A 90 -16.64 6.57 32.29
CA HIS A 90 -16.59 7.11 33.63
C HIS A 90 -17.99 7.60 33.96
N GLY A 91 -18.78 6.80 34.69
CA GLY A 91 -20.10 7.17 35.18
C GLY A 91 -21.04 6.00 35.30
#